data_AF-A0AAJ1VI04-F1
#
_entry.id   AF-A0AAJ1VI04-F1
#
_cell.length_a   1.000
_cell.length_b   1.000
_cell.length_c   1.000
_cell.angle_alpha   90.00
_cell.angle_beta   90.00
_cell.angle_gamma   90.00
#
_symmetry.space_group_name_H-M   'P 1'
#
loop_
_entity.id
_entity.type
_entity.pdbx_description
1 polymer ?
#
loop_
_entity_poly.entity_id
_entity_poly.type
_entity_poly.pdbx_seq_one_letter_code
_entity_poly.pdbx_strand_id
1 'polypeptide(L)'
;MATFRIEHLIVLEKTIIEAAYLSEICKKIIKIFSFLSFLLTLILYFFAIPFFSQPPFIWLLIPISIFSLSHITIFLSWNNKIKNYKLISTYKVFQAVFVGVVGVLFGFFLKDYGLIIAYIIGLFSSFLLFNFNYKKSIKKFNFGYASFKEIRGVFIDNKKYIKSSLGLEFFNTVSKYIPNFILNAYYGTGIVGVYDMTLKVLNIPKNIISLNIGELYYQKASVFYHKSKESFSKITIQTFCTLFLIGFISYLPFIFFGKELFTFVLGDKWKLSGEFSEVIAFWFLLLFVSSPMAYIFYIMKTLKKLFWFIFISFFIKSIVLWYLVLQKNEIDTVYYYTIICVVLEIILCLIILKQTLYKNKII
;
A
#
# COMPACT_ATOMS: atom_id res chain seq x y z
N MET A 1 -2.85 -6.37 -6.81
CA MET A 1 -3.05 -7.67 -6.11
C MET A 1 -3.79 -8.70 -6.96
N ALA A 2 -4.98 -8.40 -7.53
CA ALA A 2 -5.75 -9.35 -8.34
C ALA A 2 -5.04 -9.86 -9.61
N THR A 3 -4.07 -9.10 -10.12
CA THR A 3 -3.23 -9.39 -11.30
C THR A 3 -1.91 -10.06 -10.96
N PHE A 4 -1.72 -10.48 -9.70
CA PHE A 4 -0.49 -11.11 -9.24
C PHE A 4 0.80 -10.31 -9.47
N ARG A 5 0.71 -8.97 -9.43
CA ARG A 5 1.82 -8.03 -9.69
C ARG A 5 2.33 -8.02 -11.12
N ILE A 6 1.66 -8.71 -12.04
CA ILE A 6 1.96 -8.69 -13.48
C ILE A 6 1.80 -7.26 -14.03
N GLU A 7 0.97 -6.42 -13.40
CA GLU A 7 0.81 -5.01 -13.76
C GLU A 7 2.09 -4.18 -13.65
N HIS A 8 3.11 -4.62 -12.89
CA HIS A 8 4.42 -3.95 -12.82
C HIS A 8 5.29 -4.27 -14.02
N LEU A 9 5.12 -5.45 -14.60
CA LEU A 9 5.85 -5.86 -15.79
C LEU A 9 5.47 -4.97 -16.99
N ILE A 10 4.24 -4.42 -17.03
CA ILE A 10 3.79 -3.45 -18.04
C ILE A 10 4.76 -2.27 -18.16
N VAL A 11 5.30 -1.78 -17.04
CA VAL A 11 6.23 -0.66 -17.00
C VAL A 11 7.63 -1.07 -17.48
N LEU A 12 8.00 -2.34 -17.26
CA LEU A 12 9.33 -2.90 -17.53
C LEU A 12 9.50 -3.43 -18.95
N GLU A 13 8.41 -3.72 -19.67
CA GLU A 13 8.47 -4.20 -21.07
C GLU A 13 9.31 -3.27 -21.95
N LYS A 14 9.95 -3.80 -23.00
CA LYS A 14 10.80 -2.97 -23.87
C LYS A 14 9.92 -2.16 -24.82
N THR A 15 8.97 -2.81 -25.48
CA THR A 15 8.12 -2.18 -26.48
C THR A 15 6.76 -1.76 -25.91
N ILE A 16 6.13 -0.77 -26.55
CA ILE A 16 4.76 -0.34 -26.21
C ILE A 16 3.74 -1.43 -26.56
N ILE A 17 4.02 -2.21 -27.60
CA ILE A 17 3.17 -3.30 -28.09
C ILE A 17 3.10 -4.42 -27.03
N GLU A 18 4.25 -4.88 -26.53
CA GLU A 18 4.32 -5.87 -25.44
C GLU A 18 3.60 -5.38 -24.18
N ALA A 19 3.81 -4.11 -23.80
CA ALA A 19 3.14 -3.53 -22.65
C ALA A 19 1.61 -3.49 -22.81
N ALA A 20 1.11 -3.16 -24.00
CA ALA A 20 -0.32 -3.08 -24.28
C ALA A 20 -0.95 -4.48 -24.24
N TYR A 21 -0.27 -5.45 -24.84
CA TYR A 21 -0.66 -6.84 -24.84
C TYR A 21 -0.72 -7.43 -23.42
N LEU A 22 0.31 -7.20 -22.61
CA LEU A 22 0.35 -7.61 -21.21
C LEU A 22 -0.77 -6.95 -20.38
N SER A 23 -1.12 -5.71 -20.70
CA SER A 23 -2.22 -5.02 -20.03
C SER A 23 -3.58 -5.67 -20.33
N GLU A 24 -3.81 -6.17 -21.55
CA GLU A 24 -5.02 -6.95 -21.89
C GLU A 24 -5.05 -8.31 -21.19
N ILE A 25 -3.90 -8.98 -21.04
CA ILE A 25 -3.77 -10.19 -20.22
C ILE A 25 -4.18 -9.90 -18.77
N CYS A 26 -3.65 -8.82 -18.19
CA CYS A 26 -3.97 -8.42 -16.81
C CYS A 26 -5.48 -8.20 -16.63
N LYS A 27 -6.17 -7.56 -17.58
CA LYS A 27 -7.62 -7.36 -17.52
C LYS A 27 -8.41 -8.67 -17.50
N LYS A 28 -7.98 -9.69 -18.26
CA LYS A 28 -8.63 -11.01 -18.25
C LYS A 28 -8.48 -11.68 -16.89
N ILE A 29 -7.27 -11.63 -16.32
CA ILE A 29 -6.99 -12.16 -14.98
C ILE A 29 -7.89 -11.45 -13.94
N ILE A 30 -8.06 -10.12 -14.03
CA ILE A 30 -8.95 -9.37 -13.12
C ILE A 30 -10.39 -9.85 -13.23
N LYS A 31 -10.92 -10.08 -14.43
CA LYS A 31 -12.31 -10.53 -14.60
C LYS A 31 -12.53 -11.87 -13.90
N ILE A 32 -11.61 -12.82 -14.07
CA ILE A 32 -11.66 -14.13 -13.42
C ILE A 32 -11.58 -13.95 -11.89
N PHE A 33 -10.60 -13.18 -11.41
CA PHE A 33 -10.40 -12.98 -9.97
C PHE A 33 -11.58 -12.25 -9.31
N SER A 34 -12.16 -11.25 -9.99
CA SER A 34 -13.30 -10.50 -9.48
C SER A 34 -14.57 -11.36 -9.45
N PHE A 35 -14.74 -12.26 -10.43
CA PHE A 35 -15.82 -13.24 -10.42
C PHE A 35 -15.66 -14.25 -9.29
N LEU A 36 -14.45 -14.78 -9.07
CA LEU A 36 -14.17 -15.66 -7.93
C LEU A 36 -14.40 -14.95 -6.59
N SER A 37 -13.97 -13.68 -6.47
CA SER A 37 -14.24 -12.87 -5.29
C SER A 37 -15.73 -12.66 -5.08
N PHE A 38 -16.51 -12.46 -6.15
CA PHE A 38 -17.96 -12.31 -6.08
C PHE A 38 -18.64 -13.60 -5.61
N LEU A 39 -18.25 -14.75 -6.15
CA LEU A 39 -18.74 -16.05 -5.69
C LEU A 39 -18.40 -16.28 -4.22
N LEU A 40 -17.17 -15.97 -3.80
CA LEU A 40 -16.77 -16.08 -2.39
C LEU A 40 -17.63 -15.20 -1.50
N THR A 41 -17.88 -13.95 -1.87
CA THR A 41 -18.74 -13.06 -1.08
C THR A 41 -20.19 -13.51 -1.04
N LEU A 42 -20.71 -14.11 -2.12
CA LEU A 42 -22.05 -14.72 -2.13
C LEU A 42 -22.13 -15.91 -1.18
N ILE A 43 -21.13 -16.79 -1.19
CA ILE A 43 -21.05 -17.92 -0.26
C ILE A 43 -21.05 -17.38 1.18
N LEU A 44 -20.16 -16.43 1.51
CA LEU A 44 -20.11 -15.84 2.85
C LEU A 44 -21.43 -15.18 3.28
N TYR A 45 -22.12 -14.53 2.35
CA TYR A 45 -23.45 -13.93 2.57
C TYR A 45 -24.48 -14.99 2.94
N PHE A 46 -24.58 -16.09 2.18
CA PHE A 46 -25.56 -17.15 2.42
C PHE A 46 -25.25 -18.01 3.65
N PHE A 47 -23.97 -18.24 3.96
CA PHE A 47 -23.55 -19.00 5.14
C PHE A 47 -23.57 -18.18 6.44
N ALA A 48 -24.02 -16.90 6.37
CA ALA A 48 -24.21 -16.00 7.52
C ALA A 48 -23.09 -16.08 8.55
N ILE A 49 -21.84 -16.16 8.09
CA ILE A 49 -20.71 -16.40 9.00
C ILE A 49 -20.69 -15.21 9.98
N PRO A 50 -20.90 -15.43 11.29
CA PRO A 50 -21.03 -14.36 12.29
C PRO A 50 -19.71 -13.63 12.58
N PHE A 51 -18.69 -13.82 11.73
CA PHE A 51 -17.35 -13.27 11.89
C PHE A 51 -17.35 -11.74 11.84
N PHE A 52 -18.40 -11.11 11.30
CA PHE A 52 -18.50 -9.66 11.21
C PHE A 52 -19.90 -9.15 11.51
N SER A 53 -20.00 -8.21 12.45
CA SER A 53 -21.21 -7.56 12.95
C SER A 53 -21.86 -6.54 11.99
N GLN A 54 -21.45 -6.53 10.72
CA GLN A 54 -21.84 -5.53 9.73
C GLN A 54 -22.94 -6.07 8.79
N PRO A 55 -23.82 -5.21 8.25
CA PRO A 55 -24.94 -5.66 7.44
C PRO A 55 -24.46 -6.41 6.17
N PRO A 56 -25.16 -7.49 5.78
CA PRO A 56 -24.74 -8.38 4.69
C PRO A 56 -24.50 -7.70 3.33
N PHE A 57 -25.15 -6.56 3.04
CA PHE A 57 -24.99 -5.88 1.75
C PHE A 57 -23.59 -5.27 1.53
N ILE A 58 -22.86 -4.92 2.59
CA ILE A 58 -21.51 -4.32 2.48
C ILE A 58 -20.53 -5.31 1.84
N TRP A 59 -20.72 -6.59 2.08
CA TRP A 59 -19.92 -7.67 1.51
C TRP A 59 -20.01 -7.73 -0.01
N LEU A 60 -21.16 -7.39 -0.58
CA LEU A 60 -21.37 -7.31 -2.02
C LEU A 60 -20.63 -6.15 -2.68
N LEU A 61 -20.14 -5.19 -1.89
CA LEU A 61 -19.33 -4.08 -2.39
C LEU A 61 -17.84 -4.46 -2.55
N ILE A 62 -17.38 -5.51 -1.88
CA ILE A 62 -15.98 -5.97 -1.93
C ILE A 62 -15.56 -6.33 -3.38
N PRO A 63 -16.31 -7.16 -4.13
CA PRO A 63 -15.94 -7.51 -5.50
C PRO A 63 -15.91 -6.31 -6.43
N ILE A 64 -16.83 -5.35 -6.25
CA ILE A 64 -16.87 -4.09 -7.01
C ILE A 64 -15.62 -3.27 -6.73
N SER A 65 -15.20 -3.18 -5.46
CA SER A 65 -13.99 -2.45 -5.08
C SER A 65 -12.73 -3.10 -5.66
N ILE A 66 -12.61 -4.44 -5.58
CA ILE A 66 -11.48 -5.20 -6.12
C ILE A 66 -11.39 -5.02 -7.63
N PHE A 67 -12.52 -5.14 -8.33
CA PHE A 67 -12.60 -4.96 -9.77
C PHE A 67 -12.16 -3.56 -10.18
N SER A 68 -12.71 -2.53 -9.54
CA SER A 68 -12.42 -1.12 -9.84
C SER A 68 -10.96 -0.77 -9.55
N LEU A 69 -10.47 -1.09 -8.34
CA LEU A 69 -9.09 -0.84 -7.93
C LEU A 69 -8.09 -1.56 -8.84
N SER A 70 -8.37 -2.80 -9.23
CA SER A 70 -7.45 -3.55 -10.08
C SER A 70 -7.36 -2.94 -11.48
N HIS A 71 -8.49 -2.50 -12.05
CA HIS A 71 -8.47 -1.76 -13.31
C HIS A 71 -7.72 -0.42 -13.22
N ILE A 72 -7.90 0.31 -12.11
CA ILE A 72 -7.16 1.53 -11.81
C ILE A 72 -5.66 1.25 -11.80
N THR A 73 -5.20 0.17 -11.16
CA THR A 73 -3.76 -0.16 -11.12
C THR A 73 -3.17 -0.44 -12.50
N ILE A 74 -3.88 -1.17 -13.37
CA ILE A 74 -3.46 -1.35 -14.78
C ILE A 74 -3.41 -0.01 -15.51
N PHE A 75 -4.43 0.83 -15.34
CA PHE A 75 -4.48 2.14 -15.95
C PHE A 75 -3.28 3.01 -15.54
N LEU A 76 -2.94 3.01 -14.25
CA LEU A 76 -1.78 3.74 -13.74
C LEU A 76 -0.47 3.17 -14.28
N SER A 77 -0.30 1.84 -14.30
CA SER A 77 0.89 1.19 -14.87
C SER A 77 1.07 1.50 -16.36
N TRP A 78 0.00 1.42 -17.15
CA TRP A 78 0.02 1.75 -18.58
C TRP A 78 0.42 3.22 -18.80
N ASN A 79 -0.21 4.15 -18.10
CA ASN A 79 0.12 5.57 -18.24
C ASN A 79 1.52 5.90 -17.72
N ASN A 80 2.05 5.14 -16.77
CA ASN A 80 3.43 5.27 -16.34
C ASN A 80 4.39 4.82 -17.45
N LYS A 81 4.09 3.69 -18.12
CA LYS A 81 4.86 3.19 -19.26
C LYS A 81 4.94 4.20 -20.42
N ILE A 82 3.82 4.85 -20.76
CA ILE A 82 3.78 5.89 -21.79
C ILE A 82 4.10 7.30 -21.26
N LYS A 83 4.54 7.43 -19.99
CA LYS A 83 4.90 8.69 -19.32
C LYS A 83 3.82 9.77 -19.35
N ASN A 84 2.55 9.38 -19.36
CA ASN A 84 1.42 10.31 -19.32
C ASN A 84 1.09 10.72 -17.88
N TYR A 85 2.03 11.41 -17.23
CA TYR A 85 1.91 11.84 -15.84
C TYR A 85 0.78 12.86 -15.62
N LYS A 86 0.42 13.63 -16.66
CA LYS A 86 -0.74 14.54 -16.63
C LYS A 86 -2.05 13.75 -16.46
N LEU A 87 -2.23 12.66 -17.19
CA LEU A 87 -3.44 11.85 -17.02
C LEU A 87 -3.46 11.14 -15.65
N ILE A 88 -2.32 10.66 -15.16
CA ILE A 88 -2.22 10.07 -13.82
C ILE A 88 -2.58 11.07 -12.72
N SER A 89 -2.08 12.30 -12.80
CA SER A 89 -2.38 13.34 -11.81
C SER A 89 -3.85 13.77 -11.86
N THR A 90 -4.41 14.02 -13.06
CA THR A 90 -5.85 14.34 -13.20
C THR A 90 -6.75 13.25 -12.63
N TYR A 91 -6.39 11.97 -12.83
CA TYR A 91 -7.07 10.83 -12.23
C TYR A 91 -7.04 10.88 -10.70
N LYS A 92 -5.86 11.05 -10.10
CA LYS A 92 -5.70 11.06 -8.63
C LYS A 92 -6.48 12.21 -7.99
N VAL A 93 -6.44 13.39 -8.62
CA VAL A 93 -7.20 14.57 -8.17
C VAL A 93 -8.71 14.32 -8.28
N PHE A 94 -9.18 13.84 -9.45
CA PHE A 94 -10.59 13.53 -9.65
C PHE A 94 -11.10 12.51 -8.62
N GLN A 95 -10.36 11.41 -8.42
CA GLN A 95 -10.71 10.39 -7.45
C GLN A 95 -10.81 10.96 -6.03
N ALA A 96 -9.83 11.77 -5.60
CA ALA A 96 -9.82 12.36 -4.28
C ALA A 96 -10.98 13.35 -4.06
N VAL A 97 -11.22 14.24 -5.02
CA VAL A 97 -12.32 15.22 -4.97
C VAL A 97 -13.66 14.50 -4.98
N PHE A 98 -13.84 13.53 -5.89
CA PHE A 98 -15.11 12.82 -6.03
C PHE A 98 -15.44 12.00 -4.78
N VAL A 99 -14.48 11.23 -4.24
CA VAL A 99 -14.65 10.51 -2.96
C VAL A 99 -14.97 11.48 -1.82
N GLY A 100 -14.31 12.65 -1.77
CA GLY A 100 -14.55 13.67 -0.75
C GLY A 100 -15.96 14.26 -0.83
N VAL A 101 -16.35 14.78 -1.99
CA VAL A 101 -17.67 15.41 -2.22
C VAL A 101 -18.79 14.40 -1.99
N VAL A 102 -18.70 13.22 -2.62
CA VAL A 102 -19.69 12.16 -2.49
C VAL A 102 -19.73 11.62 -1.05
N GLY A 103 -18.58 11.58 -0.37
CA GLY A 103 -18.47 11.20 1.04
C GLY A 103 -19.20 12.16 1.97
N VAL A 104 -19.07 13.47 1.75
CA VAL A 104 -19.81 14.48 2.52
C VAL A 104 -21.31 14.36 2.25
N LEU A 105 -21.71 14.28 0.97
CA LEU A 105 -23.12 14.16 0.58
C LEU A 105 -23.77 12.92 1.23
N PHE A 106 -23.22 11.73 1.01
CA PHE A 106 -23.78 10.51 1.59
C PHE A 106 -23.57 10.40 3.10
N GLY A 107 -22.60 11.11 3.68
CA GLY A 107 -22.45 11.23 5.13
C GLY A 107 -23.67 11.87 5.80
N PHE A 108 -24.32 12.85 5.14
CA PHE A 108 -25.57 13.44 5.62
C PHE A 108 -26.78 12.50 5.47
N PHE A 109 -26.88 11.76 4.36
CA PHE A 109 -28.07 10.95 4.05
C PHE A 109 -28.05 9.52 4.61
N LEU A 110 -26.90 8.84 4.58
CA LEU A 110 -26.76 7.42 4.90
C LEU A 110 -25.95 7.17 6.19
N LYS A 111 -25.52 8.24 6.88
CA LYS A 111 -24.74 8.25 8.13
C LYS A 111 -23.62 7.20 8.11
N ASP A 112 -23.81 6.08 8.79
CA ASP A 112 -22.80 5.07 9.10
C ASP A 112 -22.22 4.38 7.86
N TYR A 113 -22.99 4.28 6.77
CA TYR A 113 -22.55 3.62 5.52
C TYR A 113 -22.20 4.60 4.40
N GLY A 114 -22.49 5.88 4.60
CA GLY A 114 -22.36 6.90 3.57
C GLY A 114 -20.93 7.00 3.02
N LEU A 115 -19.94 6.95 3.91
CA LEU A 115 -18.53 7.01 3.52
C LEU A 115 -18.07 5.77 2.74
N ILE A 116 -18.51 4.58 3.14
CA ILE A 116 -18.17 3.31 2.46
C ILE A 116 -18.74 3.33 1.05
N ILE A 117 -20.03 3.64 0.92
CA ILE A 117 -20.73 3.71 -0.36
C ILE A 117 -20.10 4.78 -1.24
N ALA A 118 -19.82 5.97 -0.70
CA ALA A 118 -19.15 7.04 -1.42
C ALA A 118 -17.77 6.65 -1.94
N TYR A 119 -16.97 5.95 -1.14
CA TYR A 119 -15.66 5.48 -1.55
C TYR A 119 -15.77 4.51 -2.74
N ILE A 120 -16.71 3.57 -2.69
CA ILE A 120 -16.92 2.59 -3.77
C ILE A 120 -17.48 3.23 -5.03
N ILE A 121 -18.44 4.16 -4.91
CA ILE A 121 -18.94 4.94 -6.06
C ILE A 121 -17.81 5.79 -6.65
N GLY A 122 -16.94 6.38 -5.82
CA GLY A 122 -15.77 7.11 -6.27
C GLY A 122 -14.76 6.24 -7.01
N LEU A 123 -14.51 5.02 -6.53
CA LEU A 123 -13.69 4.05 -7.24
C LEU A 123 -14.31 3.64 -8.58
N PHE A 124 -15.61 3.35 -8.59
CA PHE A 124 -16.30 2.87 -9.77
C PHE A 124 -16.46 3.95 -10.85
N SER A 125 -16.81 5.17 -10.47
CA SER A 125 -16.87 6.33 -11.37
C SER A 125 -15.49 6.64 -11.98
N SER A 126 -14.44 6.62 -11.16
CA SER A 126 -13.06 6.77 -11.63
C SER A 126 -12.66 5.65 -12.58
N PHE A 127 -13.10 4.42 -12.33
CA PHE A 127 -12.93 3.32 -13.29
C PHE A 127 -13.63 3.61 -14.63
N LEU A 128 -14.91 4.03 -14.61
CA LEU A 128 -15.68 4.27 -15.83
C LEU A 128 -15.07 5.35 -16.72
N LEU A 129 -14.75 6.52 -16.15
CA LEU A 129 -14.20 7.66 -16.88
C LEU A 129 -12.85 7.34 -17.54
N PHE A 130 -11.97 6.69 -16.80
CA PHE A 130 -10.60 6.49 -17.25
C PHE A 130 -10.39 5.20 -18.05
N ASN A 131 -11.25 4.19 -17.87
CA ASN A 131 -11.28 3.02 -18.74
C ASN A 131 -11.77 3.37 -20.17
N PHE A 132 -12.63 4.38 -20.32
CA PHE A 132 -13.04 4.87 -21.64
C PHE A 132 -11.86 5.46 -22.41
N ASN A 133 -11.09 6.34 -21.77
CA ASN A 133 -9.87 6.94 -22.35
C ASN A 133 -8.80 5.87 -22.64
N TYR A 134 -8.61 4.93 -21.72
CA TYR A 134 -7.71 3.79 -21.90
C TYR A 134 -8.06 2.95 -23.14
N LYS A 135 -9.35 2.59 -23.31
CA LYS A 135 -9.81 1.82 -24.46
C LYS A 135 -9.55 2.56 -25.76
N LYS A 136 -9.70 3.89 -25.80
CA LYS A 136 -9.39 4.70 -26.98
C LYS A 136 -7.89 4.69 -27.32
N SER A 137 -7.02 4.72 -26.31
CA SER A 137 -5.56 4.66 -26.51
C SER A 137 -5.07 3.29 -26.96
N ILE A 138 -5.66 2.20 -26.46
CA ILE A 138 -5.21 0.83 -26.76
C ILE A 138 -5.91 0.21 -27.97
N LYS A 139 -7.11 0.66 -28.35
CA LYS A 139 -7.75 0.27 -29.62
C LYS A 139 -6.89 0.57 -30.86
N LYS A 140 -5.89 1.45 -30.76
CA LYS A 140 -4.90 1.69 -31.83
C LYS A 140 -4.04 0.47 -32.12
N PHE A 141 -3.91 -0.44 -31.16
CA PHE A 141 -3.18 -1.67 -31.31
C PHE A 141 -4.19 -2.80 -31.45
N ASN A 142 -4.28 -3.38 -32.66
CA ASN A 142 -5.14 -4.52 -32.95
C ASN A 142 -4.61 -5.77 -32.23
N PHE A 143 -4.92 -5.91 -30.95
CA PHE A 143 -4.71 -7.15 -30.23
C PHE A 143 -6.01 -7.96 -30.28
N GLY A 144 -5.94 -9.12 -30.92
CA GLY A 144 -6.94 -10.16 -30.72
C GLY A 144 -7.04 -10.57 -29.25
N TYR A 145 -8.05 -11.36 -28.92
CA TYR A 145 -8.21 -11.89 -27.57
C TYR A 145 -6.97 -12.70 -27.15
N ALA A 146 -6.27 -12.27 -26.08
CA ALA A 146 -5.14 -13.04 -25.55
C ALA A 146 -5.54 -14.48 -25.17
N SER A 147 -4.90 -15.49 -25.75
CA SER A 147 -5.26 -16.90 -25.57
C SER A 147 -4.82 -17.43 -24.20
N PHE A 148 -5.42 -18.55 -23.74
CA PHE A 148 -5.00 -19.17 -22.47
C PHE A 148 -3.52 -19.59 -22.48
N LYS A 149 -3.01 -20.02 -23.65
CA LYS A 149 -1.60 -20.38 -23.86
C LYS A 149 -0.68 -19.19 -23.56
N GLU A 150 -1.08 -18.00 -23.98
CA GLU A 150 -0.32 -16.78 -23.78
C GLU A 150 -0.34 -16.29 -22.33
N ILE A 151 -1.49 -16.35 -21.67
CA ILE A 151 -1.60 -16.07 -20.23
C ILE A 151 -0.65 -17.01 -19.48
N ARG A 152 -0.69 -18.31 -19.79
CA ARG A 152 0.21 -19.31 -19.21
C ARG A 152 1.68 -19.00 -19.50
N GLY A 153 2.02 -18.56 -20.71
CA GLY A 153 3.36 -18.13 -21.11
C GLY A 153 3.89 -17.03 -20.18
N VAL A 154 3.15 -15.93 -20.02
CA VAL A 154 3.52 -14.81 -19.14
C VAL A 154 3.80 -15.28 -17.70
N PHE A 155 2.98 -16.18 -17.16
CA PHE A 155 3.18 -16.75 -15.83
C PHE A 155 4.45 -17.60 -15.72
N ILE A 156 4.74 -18.42 -16.75
CA ILE A 156 5.93 -19.27 -16.77
C ILE A 156 7.19 -18.42 -16.88
N ASP A 157 7.21 -17.48 -17.81
CA ASP A 157 8.37 -16.62 -18.10
C ASP A 157 8.72 -15.73 -16.89
N ASN A 158 7.70 -15.31 -16.13
CA ASN A 158 7.87 -14.43 -14.97
C ASN A 158 7.75 -15.15 -13.62
N LYS A 159 7.74 -16.49 -13.60
CA LYS A 159 7.45 -17.30 -12.40
C LYS A 159 8.30 -16.92 -11.18
N LYS A 160 9.59 -16.66 -11.39
CA LYS A 160 10.52 -16.30 -10.30
C LYS A 160 10.20 -14.93 -9.69
N TYR A 161 9.90 -13.94 -10.53
CA TYR A 161 9.49 -12.62 -10.10
C TYR A 161 8.14 -12.68 -9.39
N ILE A 162 7.15 -13.35 -10.00
CA ILE A 162 5.81 -13.52 -9.43
C ILE A 162 5.90 -14.20 -8.07
N LYS A 163 6.58 -15.35 -7.94
CA LYS A 163 6.68 -16.07 -6.65
C LYS A 163 7.30 -15.23 -5.53
N SER A 164 8.36 -14.47 -5.84
CA SER A 164 9.07 -13.67 -4.83
C SER A 164 8.35 -12.37 -4.48
N SER A 165 7.79 -11.67 -5.46
CA SER A 165 7.05 -10.42 -5.25
C SER A 165 5.68 -10.65 -4.61
N LEU A 166 4.98 -11.73 -4.96
CA LEU A 166 3.67 -12.05 -4.40
C LEU A 166 3.73 -12.31 -2.91
N GLY A 167 4.62 -13.20 -2.46
CA GLY A 167 4.73 -13.53 -1.04
C GLY A 167 5.06 -12.29 -0.22
N LEU A 168 6.03 -11.49 -0.71
CA LEU A 168 6.46 -10.25 -0.07
C LEU A 168 5.30 -9.26 0.08
N GLU A 169 4.59 -8.97 -1.01
CA GLU A 169 3.47 -8.03 -1.02
C GLU A 169 2.26 -8.53 -0.24
N PHE A 170 1.99 -9.84 -0.26
CA PHE A 170 0.92 -10.46 0.52
C PHE A 170 1.16 -10.22 2.00
N PHE A 171 2.30 -10.66 2.55
CA PHE A 171 2.58 -10.46 3.97
C PHE A 171 2.69 -8.98 4.34
N ASN A 172 3.24 -8.13 3.47
CA ASN A 172 3.28 -6.69 3.71
C ASN A 172 1.86 -6.08 3.82
N THR A 173 0.95 -6.48 2.94
CA THR A 173 -0.43 -5.97 2.92
C THR A 173 -1.24 -6.52 4.08
N VAL A 174 -1.15 -7.82 4.35
CA VAL A 174 -1.87 -8.45 5.47
C VAL A 174 -1.34 -7.90 6.80
N SER A 175 -0.02 -7.70 6.95
CA SER A 175 0.56 -7.03 8.12
C SER A 175 -0.01 -5.63 8.36
N LYS A 176 -0.31 -4.90 7.28
CA LYS A 176 -0.86 -3.55 7.36
C LYS A 176 -2.30 -3.55 7.87
N TYR A 177 -3.12 -4.51 7.45
CA TYR A 177 -4.57 -4.51 7.73
C TYR A 177 -5.00 -5.42 8.87
N ILE A 178 -4.19 -6.42 9.26
CA ILE A 178 -4.50 -7.26 10.43
C ILE A 178 -4.79 -6.46 11.70
N PRO A 179 -4.04 -5.39 12.03
CA PRO A 179 -4.33 -4.62 13.23
C PRO A 179 -5.75 -4.09 13.25
N ASN A 180 -6.26 -3.60 12.13
CA ASN A 180 -7.63 -3.09 12.04
C ASN A 180 -8.66 -4.19 12.27
N PHE A 181 -8.43 -5.41 11.75
CA PHE A 181 -9.33 -6.53 11.99
C PHE A 181 -9.36 -6.96 13.46
N ILE A 182 -8.18 -7.09 14.09
CA ILE A 182 -8.09 -7.49 15.50
C ILE A 182 -8.69 -6.39 16.40
N LEU A 183 -8.32 -5.13 16.19
CA LEU A 183 -8.86 -4.01 16.97
C LEU A 183 -10.39 -3.90 16.81
N ASN A 184 -10.94 -4.14 15.61
CA ASN A 184 -12.40 -4.11 15.40
C ASN A 184 -13.10 -5.21 16.21
N ALA A 185 -12.57 -6.43 16.17
CA ALA A 185 -13.19 -7.58 16.82
C ALA A 185 -13.30 -7.42 18.35
N TYR A 186 -12.38 -6.68 18.98
CA TYR A 186 -12.32 -6.57 20.44
C TYR A 186 -12.69 -5.20 20.99
N TYR A 187 -12.42 -4.10 20.27
CA TYR A 187 -12.69 -2.73 20.71
C TYR A 187 -13.75 -2.02 19.85
N GLY A 188 -14.24 -2.66 18.80
CA GLY A 188 -15.28 -2.13 17.93
C GLY A 188 -14.78 -1.08 16.93
N THR A 189 -15.73 -0.55 16.16
CA THR A 189 -15.46 0.35 15.03
C THR A 189 -14.96 1.74 15.46
N GLY A 190 -15.26 2.17 16.70
CA GLY A 190 -14.81 3.47 17.24
C GLY A 190 -13.29 3.55 17.33
N ILE A 191 -12.66 2.61 18.05
CA ILE A 191 -11.19 2.57 18.21
C ILE A 191 -10.49 2.35 16.87
N VAL A 192 -11.04 1.51 16.00
CA VAL A 192 -10.49 1.32 14.65
C VAL A 192 -10.53 2.61 13.84
N GLY A 193 -11.62 3.37 13.91
CA GLY A 193 -11.74 4.68 13.24
C GLY A 193 -10.72 5.69 13.77
N VAL A 194 -10.51 5.73 15.09
CA VAL A 194 -9.49 6.56 15.75
C VAL A 194 -8.09 6.18 15.25
N TYR A 195 -7.75 4.89 15.30
CA TYR A 195 -6.46 4.36 14.85
C TYR A 195 -6.22 4.62 13.35
N ASP A 196 -7.20 4.34 12.49
CA ASP A 196 -7.10 4.56 11.05
C ASP A 196 -6.92 6.04 10.70
N MET A 197 -7.61 6.95 11.40
CA MET A 197 -7.41 8.38 11.19
C MET A 197 -6.00 8.81 11.59
N THR A 198 -5.49 8.32 12.73
CA THR A 198 -4.10 8.56 13.14
C THR A 198 -3.11 8.12 12.07
N LEU A 199 -3.23 6.88 11.58
CA LEU A 199 -2.37 6.36 10.51
C LEU A 199 -2.52 7.16 9.21
N LYS A 200 -3.74 7.60 8.86
CA LYS A 200 -4.02 8.37 7.65
C LYS A 200 -3.28 9.71 7.65
N VAL A 201 -3.36 10.46 8.75
CA VAL A 201 -2.67 11.75 8.90
C VAL A 201 -1.15 11.55 8.93
N LEU A 202 -0.65 10.59 9.70
CA LEU A 202 0.78 10.32 9.78
C LEU A 202 1.38 9.81 8.46
N ASN A 203 0.59 9.23 7.55
CA ASN A 203 1.08 8.82 6.23
C ASN A 203 1.30 10.00 5.25
N ILE A 204 0.78 11.20 5.54
CA ILE A 204 0.84 12.33 4.61
C ILE A 204 2.29 12.73 4.27
N PRO A 205 3.20 12.98 5.23
CA PRO A 205 4.57 13.38 4.90
C PRO A 205 5.30 12.33 4.08
N LYS A 206 5.14 11.06 4.44
CA LYS A 206 5.73 9.92 3.74
C LYS A 206 5.31 9.87 2.27
N ASN A 207 4.02 10.03 1.99
CA ASN A 207 3.49 9.92 0.63
C ASN A 207 3.93 11.08 -0.28
N ILE A 208 4.16 12.27 0.28
CA ILE A 208 4.52 13.48 -0.49
C ILE A 208 6.04 13.58 -0.68
N ILE A 209 6.83 13.22 0.34
CA ILE A 209 8.27 13.51 0.36
C ILE A 209 9.08 12.22 0.19
N SER A 210 8.91 11.28 1.11
CA SER A 210 9.76 10.07 1.22
C SER A 210 9.73 9.22 -0.05
N LEU A 211 8.56 8.98 -0.64
CA LEU A 211 8.44 8.15 -1.85
C LEU A 211 9.15 8.76 -3.06
N ASN A 212 9.07 10.09 -3.25
CA ASN A 212 9.73 10.78 -4.36
C ASN A 212 11.27 10.75 -4.23
N ILE A 213 11.78 10.94 -3.00
CA ILE A 213 13.22 10.76 -2.71
C ILE A 213 13.64 9.31 -2.99
N GLY A 214 12.78 8.34 -2.66
CA GLY A 214 13.00 6.92 -2.95
C GLY A 214 13.15 6.60 -4.43
N GLU A 215 12.33 7.19 -5.29
CA GLU A 215 12.44 7.00 -6.74
C GLU A 215 13.77 7.53 -7.28
N LEU A 216 14.21 8.71 -6.83
CA LEU A 216 15.51 9.28 -7.19
C LEU A 216 16.68 8.44 -6.66
N TYR A 217 16.56 7.96 -5.42
CA TYR A 217 17.52 7.03 -4.83
C TYR A 217 17.64 5.75 -5.66
N TYR A 218 16.51 5.12 -6.01
CA TYR A 218 16.51 3.91 -6.82
C TYR A 218 17.22 4.11 -8.16
N GLN A 219 16.93 5.21 -8.86
CA GLN A 219 17.57 5.53 -10.15
C GLN A 219 19.09 5.71 -10.00
N LYS A 220 19.54 6.58 -9.08
CA LYS A 220 20.97 6.88 -8.89
C LYS A 220 21.74 5.67 -8.34
N ALA A 221 21.19 5.01 -7.33
CA ALA A 221 21.84 3.88 -6.68
C ALA A 221 21.94 2.66 -7.60
N SER A 222 20.96 2.43 -8.50
CA SER A 222 21.06 1.37 -9.51
C SER A 222 22.25 1.58 -10.45
N VAL A 223 22.50 2.83 -10.88
CA VAL A 223 23.67 3.17 -11.71
C VAL A 223 24.97 2.98 -10.92
N PHE A 224 25.05 3.53 -9.71
CA PHE A 224 26.27 3.44 -8.90
C PHE A 224 26.58 2.00 -8.45
N TYR A 225 25.57 1.16 -8.24
CA TYR A 225 25.75 -0.23 -7.84
C TYR A 225 26.63 -1.03 -8.80
N HIS A 226 26.56 -0.71 -10.10
CA HIS A 226 27.37 -1.31 -11.15
C HIS A 226 28.69 -0.59 -11.42
N LYS A 227 28.80 0.71 -11.10
CA LYS A 227 30.00 1.52 -11.35
C LYS A 227 31.04 1.42 -10.24
N SER A 228 30.65 1.63 -8.98
CA SER A 228 31.59 1.67 -7.86
C SER A 228 30.90 1.36 -6.53
N LYS A 229 31.55 0.54 -5.72
CA LYS A 229 31.05 0.17 -4.38
C LYS A 229 30.97 1.39 -3.46
N GLU A 230 31.98 2.25 -3.52
CA GLU A 230 32.08 3.45 -2.68
C GLU A 230 30.97 4.46 -3.01
N SER A 231 30.74 4.78 -4.29
CA SER A 231 29.67 5.72 -4.67
C SER A 231 28.29 5.16 -4.34
N PHE A 232 28.09 3.84 -4.44
CA PHE A 232 26.86 3.19 -3.99
C PHE A 232 26.65 3.34 -2.48
N SER A 233 27.68 3.02 -1.67
CA SER A 233 27.58 3.17 -0.21
C SER A 233 27.33 4.62 0.20
N LYS A 234 28.05 5.57 -0.42
CA LYS A 234 27.93 7.01 -0.17
C LYS A 234 26.52 7.53 -0.47
N ILE A 235 25.96 7.21 -1.65
CA ILE A 235 24.59 7.66 -1.98
C ILE A 235 23.55 7.05 -1.05
N THR A 236 23.74 5.80 -0.61
CA THR A 236 22.80 5.14 0.29
C THR A 236 22.83 5.76 1.68
N ILE A 237 24.02 5.98 2.26
CA ILE A 237 24.14 6.63 3.58
C ILE A 237 23.64 8.07 3.52
N GLN A 238 24.01 8.83 2.50
CA GLN A 238 23.55 10.21 2.33
C GLN A 238 22.02 10.28 2.23
N THR A 239 21.40 9.39 1.44
CA THR A 239 19.94 9.31 1.33
C THR A 239 19.31 8.93 2.67
N PHE A 240 19.87 7.94 3.38
CA PHE A 240 19.37 7.51 4.68
C PHE A 240 19.37 8.67 5.69
N CYS A 241 20.50 9.38 5.84
CA CYS A 241 20.62 10.51 6.75
C CYS A 241 19.69 11.67 6.35
N THR A 242 19.56 11.94 5.06
CA THR A 242 18.65 12.97 4.53
C THR A 242 17.20 12.64 4.87
N LEU A 243 16.77 11.40 4.62
CA LEU A 243 15.43 10.94 4.97
C LEU A 243 15.19 10.96 6.48
N PHE A 244 16.17 10.58 7.29
CA PHE A 244 16.06 10.61 8.74
C PHE A 244 15.89 12.05 9.26
N LEU A 245 16.69 13.00 8.76
CA LEU A 245 16.61 14.41 9.14
C LEU A 245 15.26 15.02 8.73
N ILE A 246 14.84 14.80 7.48
CA ILE A 246 13.55 15.30 6.98
C ILE A 246 12.38 14.63 7.73
N GLY A 247 12.46 13.32 7.96
CA GLY A 247 11.47 12.57 8.71
C GLY A 247 11.36 13.08 10.14
N PHE A 248 12.48 13.30 10.82
CA PHE A 248 12.51 13.89 12.16
C PHE A 248 11.77 15.23 12.20
N ILE A 249 12.10 16.16 11.31
CA ILE A 249 11.42 17.46 11.22
C ILE A 249 9.92 17.30 10.92
N SER A 250 9.55 16.36 10.04
CA SER A 250 8.17 16.15 9.61
C SER A 250 7.29 15.52 10.69
N TYR A 251 7.86 14.68 11.56
CA TYR A 251 7.11 13.97 12.60
C TYR A 251 7.21 14.61 13.99
N LEU A 252 8.15 15.53 14.21
CA LEU A 252 8.30 16.26 15.48
C LEU A 252 7.01 16.94 15.97
N PRO A 253 6.22 17.63 15.10
CA PRO A 253 4.98 18.26 15.55
C PRO A 253 3.95 17.25 16.05
N PHE A 254 3.87 16.07 15.44
CA PHE A 254 2.94 15.02 15.89
C PHE A 254 3.37 14.39 17.21
N ILE A 255 4.68 14.28 17.46
CA ILE A 255 5.24 13.73 18.70
C ILE A 255 4.91 14.61 19.90
N PHE A 256 5.01 15.93 19.77
CA PHE A 256 4.85 16.85 20.89
C PHE A 256 3.48 17.51 20.98
N PHE A 257 2.76 17.60 19.86
CA PHE A 257 1.50 18.35 19.77
C PHE A 257 0.42 17.55 19.05
N GLY A 258 0.50 16.22 19.06
CA GLY A 258 -0.42 15.37 18.30
C GLY A 258 -1.87 15.60 18.69
N LYS A 259 -2.15 15.63 20.00
CA LYS A 259 -3.46 15.95 20.56
C LYS A 259 -3.98 17.31 20.11
N GLU A 260 -3.19 18.37 20.26
CA GLU A 260 -3.56 19.74 19.91
C GLU A 260 -3.78 19.88 18.40
N LEU A 261 -2.91 19.28 17.58
CA LEU A 261 -3.03 19.32 16.12
C LEU A 261 -4.30 18.63 15.63
N PHE A 262 -4.61 17.44 16.17
CA PHE A 262 -5.82 16.72 15.76
C PHE A 262 -7.09 17.41 16.24
N THR A 263 -7.12 17.90 17.48
CA THR A 263 -8.28 18.64 18.01
C THR A 263 -8.50 19.96 17.28
N PHE A 264 -7.42 20.70 16.97
CA PHE A 264 -7.50 21.95 16.21
C PHE A 264 -8.01 21.75 14.78
N VAL A 265 -7.50 20.75 14.06
CA VAL A 265 -7.83 20.55 12.63
C VAL A 265 -9.12 19.75 12.43
N LEU A 266 -9.35 18.71 13.23
CA LEU A 266 -10.43 17.75 13.02
C LEU A 266 -11.56 17.89 14.06
N GLY A 267 -11.32 18.58 15.18
CA GLY A 267 -12.27 18.76 16.28
C GLY A 267 -12.10 17.76 17.42
N ASP A 268 -12.78 18.00 18.55
CA ASP A 268 -12.61 17.26 19.81
C ASP A 268 -12.85 15.75 19.72
N LYS A 269 -13.67 15.30 18.76
CA LYS A 269 -13.92 13.87 18.51
C LYS A 269 -12.66 13.10 18.12
N TRP A 270 -11.62 13.78 17.64
CA TRP A 270 -10.35 13.18 17.20
C TRP A 270 -9.23 13.34 18.22
N LYS A 271 -9.53 13.80 19.44
CA LYS A 271 -8.55 13.93 20.53
C LYS A 271 -7.74 12.64 20.75
N LEU A 272 -8.42 11.50 20.82
CA LEU A 272 -7.76 10.20 21.01
C LEU A 272 -6.85 9.83 19.83
N SER A 273 -7.19 10.25 18.60
CA SER A 273 -6.32 10.04 17.44
C SER A 273 -5.04 10.86 17.53
N GLY A 274 -5.14 12.07 18.09
CA GLY A 274 -3.99 12.91 18.39
C GLY A 274 -3.11 12.30 19.47
N GLU A 275 -3.68 11.81 20.57
CA GLU A 275 -2.96 11.10 21.63
C GLU A 275 -2.25 9.83 21.10
N PHE A 276 -2.90 9.05 20.22
CA PHE A 276 -2.24 7.94 19.54
C PHE A 276 -1.13 8.42 18.58
N SER A 277 -1.29 9.58 17.96
CA SER A 277 -0.30 10.10 17.01
C SER A 277 1.03 10.44 17.67
N GLU A 278 1.02 10.89 18.92
CA GLU A 278 2.22 11.23 19.70
C GLU A 278 3.16 10.04 19.85
N VAL A 279 2.61 8.83 19.95
CA VAL A 279 3.37 7.58 20.08
C VAL A 279 3.67 6.96 18.72
N ILE A 280 2.64 6.87 17.86
CA ILE A 280 2.75 6.21 16.54
C ILE A 280 3.70 6.98 15.61
N ALA A 281 3.85 8.30 15.80
CA ALA A 281 4.79 9.12 15.03
C ALA A 281 6.24 8.62 15.12
N PHE A 282 6.68 8.02 16.23
CA PHE A 282 8.02 7.43 16.34
C PHE A 282 8.22 6.25 15.36
N TRP A 283 7.21 5.38 15.25
CA TRP A 283 7.24 4.30 14.25
C TRP A 283 7.21 4.88 12.83
N PHE A 284 6.37 5.88 12.59
CA PHE A 284 6.23 6.49 11.27
C PHE A 284 7.46 7.25 10.80
N LEU A 285 8.22 7.86 11.71
CA LEU A 285 9.53 8.46 11.42
C LEU A 285 10.49 7.40 10.85
N LEU A 286 10.59 6.23 11.49
CA LEU A 286 11.45 5.15 10.99
C LEU A 286 10.92 4.58 9.67
N LEU A 287 9.61 4.42 9.56
CA LEU A 287 8.93 3.95 8.35
C LEU A 287 9.12 4.92 7.16
N PHE A 288 9.25 6.22 7.43
CA PHE A 288 9.56 7.25 6.43
C PHE A 288 10.96 7.05 5.82
N VAL A 289 11.91 6.53 6.61
CA VAL A 289 13.27 6.21 6.13
C VAL A 289 13.29 4.85 5.46
N SER A 290 12.79 3.81 6.12
CA SER A 290 12.93 2.42 5.65
C SER A 290 12.19 2.14 4.33
N SER A 291 11.03 2.77 4.12
CA SER A 291 10.17 2.53 2.96
C SER A 291 10.85 2.79 1.62
N PRO A 292 11.42 3.98 1.35
CA PRO A 292 12.17 4.23 0.12
C PRO A 292 13.51 3.48 0.10
N MET A 293 14.12 3.27 1.26
CA MET A 293 15.41 2.58 1.35
C MET A 293 15.30 1.07 1.06
N ALA A 294 14.10 0.49 1.16
CA ALA A 294 13.83 -0.89 0.76
C ALA A 294 14.18 -1.18 -0.71
N TYR A 295 14.30 -0.16 -1.57
CA TYR A 295 14.84 -0.32 -2.93
C TYR A 295 16.24 -0.97 -2.97
N ILE A 296 17.02 -0.87 -1.89
CA ILE A 296 18.32 -1.53 -1.79
C ILE A 296 18.21 -3.06 -2.01
N PHE A 297 17.14 -3.70 -1.53
CA PHE A 297 16.94 -5.14 -1.67
C PHE A 297 16.62 -5.53 -3.13
N TYR A 298 15.99 -4.63 -3.88
CA TYR A 298 15.77 -4.81 -5.32
C TYR A 298 17.08 -4.67 -6.08
N ILE A 299 17.84 -3.60 -5.83
CA ILE A 299 19.12 -3.32 -6.49
C ILE A 299 20.13 -4.46 -6.25
N MET A 300 20.24 -4.93 -5.01
CA MET A 300 21.17 -5.99 -4.62
C MET A 300 20.65 -7.41 -4.93
N LYS A 301 19.43 -7.54 -5.47
CA LYS A 301 18.75 -8.84 -5.70
C LYS A 301 18.63 -9.69 -4.43
N THR A 302 18.48 -9.05 -3.26
CA THR A 302 18.36 -9.69 -1.93
C THR A 302 16.92 -9.73 -1.40
N LEU A 303 15.91 -9.65 -2.28
CA LEU A 303 14.48 -9.67 -1.94
C LEU A 303 14.05 -10.82 -1.02
N LYS A 304 14.71 -11.98 -1.09
CA LYS A 304 14.46 -13.11 -0.18
C LYS A 304 14.71 -12.72 1.29
N LYS A 305 15.69 -11.87 1.58
CA LYS A 305 15.97 -11.38 2.94
C LYS A 305 14.85 -10.46 3.43
N LEU A 306 14.40 -9.54 2.59
CA LEU A 306 13.28 -8.64 2.90
C LEU A 306 11.99 -9.42 3.12
N PHE A 307 11.73 -10.43 2.29
CA PHE A 307 10.58 -11.33 2.45
C PHE A 307 10.58 -12.00 3.82
N TRP A 308 11.67 -12.66 4.22
CA TRP A 308 11.75 -13.33 5.53
C TRP A 308 11.62 -12.35 6.69
N PHE A 309 12.20 -11.15 6.57
CA PHE A 309 12.03 -10.11 7.58
C PHE A 309 10.56 -9.71 7.75
N ILE A 310 9.85 -9.42 6.65
CA ILE A 310 8.42 -9.06 6.69
C ILE A 310 7.57 -10.23 7.18
N PHE A 311 7.88 -11.46 6.74
CA PHE A 311 7.20 -12.67 7.19
C PHE A 311 7.31 -12.87 8.70
N ILE A 312 8.52 -12.76 9.27
CA ILE A 312 8.73 -12.92 10.71
C ILE A 312 8.09 -11.75 11.47
N SER A 313 8.28 -10.52 10.99
CA SER A 313 7.68 -9.32 11.59
C SER A 313 6.16 -9.40 11.64
N PHE A 314 5.54 -9.96 10.60
CA PHE A 314 4.10 -10.20 10.54
C PHE A 314 3.61 -11.08 11.70
N PHE A 315 4.24 -12.23 11.91
CA PHE A 315 3.86 -13.14 12.99
C PHE A 315 4.10 -12.52 14.37
N ILE A 316 5.25 -11.86 14.58
CA ILE A 316 5.55 -11.17 15.84
C ILE A 316 4.48 -10.11 16.13
N LYS A 317 4.20 -9.21 15.18
CA LYS A 317 3.18 -8.17 15.34
C LYS A 317 1.79 -8.74 15.61
N SER A 318 1.41 -9.81 14.89
CA SER A 318 0.08 -10.42 15.03
C SER A 318 -0.08 -11.13 16.37
N ILE A 319 0.91 -11.90 16.81
CA ILE A 319 0.89 -12.62 18.09
C ILE A 319 0.85 -11.63 19.25
N VAL A 320 1.71 -10.62 19.23
CA VAL A 320 1.73 -9.67 20.35
C VAL A 320 0.48 -8.81 20.37
N LEU A 321 -0.01 -8.35 19.22
CA LEU A 321 -1.27 -7.62 19.18
C LEU A 321 -2.42 -8.47 19.71
N TRP A 322 -2.50 -9.75 19.31
CA TRP A 322 -3.52 -10.65 19.82
C TRP A 322 -3.43 -10.83 21.35
N TYR A 323 -2.22 -10.97 21.89
CA TYR A 323 -2.01 -11.03 23.34
C TYR A 323 -2.43 -9.74 24.07
N LEU A 324 -2.03 -8.57 23.57
CA LEU A 324 -2.33 -7.28 24.19
C LEU A 324 -3.83 -7.01 24.25
N VAL A 325 -4.53 -7.36 23.18
CA VAL A 325 -5.97 -7.13 23.07
C VAL A 325 -6.78 -7.93 24.11
N LEU A 326 -6.27 -9.08 24.56
CA LEU A 326 -6.88 -9.87 25.63
C LEU A 326 -6.86 -9.16 27.00
N GLN A 327 -5.97 -8.18 27.19
CA GLN A 327 -5.91 -7.37 28.42
C GLN A 327 -7.04 -6.34 28.50
N LYS A 328 -7.84 -6.17 27.44
CA LYS A 328 -9.02 -5.29 27.36
C LYS A 328 -8.76 -3.79 27.62
N ASN A 329 -7.50 -3.34 27.55
CA ASN A 329 -7.15 -1.91 27.57
C ASN A 329 -6.72 -1.46 26.15
N GLU A 330 -7.57 -0.68 25.49
CA GLU A 330 -7.34 -0.15 24.14
C GLU A 330 -6.12 0.76 24.03
N ILE A 331 -5.88 1.60 25.03
CA ILE A 331 -4.77 2.56 25.04
C ILE A 331 -3.46 1.79 25.16
N ASP A 332 -3.31 0.99 26.22
CA ASP A 332 -2.10 0.19 26.45
C ASP A 332 -1.78 -0.70 25.25
N THR A 333 -2.81 -1.29 24.63
CA THR A 333 -2.65 -2.12 23.42
C THR A 333 -1.97 -1.34 22.30
N VAL A 334 -2.45 -0.14 21.98
CA VAL A 334 -1.86 0.68 20.90
C VAL A 334 -0.44 1.12 21.26
N TYR A 335 -0.20 1.49 22.52
CA TYR A 335 1.13 1.91 23.01
C TYR A 335 2.15 0.77 22.89
N TYR A 336 1.88 -0.40 23.48
CA TYR A 336 2.80 -1.54 23.44
C TYR A 336 2.96 -2.12 22.03
N TYR A 337 1.88 -2.15 21.23
CA TYR A 337 1.96 -2.54 19.82
C TYR A 337 2.90 -1.60 19.03
N THR A 338 2.85 -0.30 19.32
CA THR A 338 3.71 0.69 18.68
C THR A 338 5.18 0.49 19.03
N ILE A 339 5.50 0.17 20.30
CA ILE A 339 6.88 -0.13 20.72
C ILE A 339 7.46 -1.28 19.88
N ILE A 340 6.70 -2.34 19.67
CA ILE A 340 7.14 -3.49 18.86
C ILE A 340 7.32 -3.09 17.40
N CYS A 341 6.43 -2.27 16.86
CA CYS A 341 6.57 -1.71 15.53
C CYS A 341 7.85 -0.87 15.40
N VAL A 342 8.16 -0.02 16.38
CA VAL A 342 9.40 0.77 16.43
C VAL A 342 10.62 -0.16 16.45
N VAL A 343 10.66 -1.15 17.34
CA VAL A 343 11.80 -2.09 17.46
C VAL A 343 12.05 -2.83 16.13
N LEU A 344 11.00 -3.37 15.51
CA LEU A 344 11.13 -4.06 14.22
C LEU A 344 11.59 -3.10 13.13
N GLU A 345 11.09 -1.86 13.11
CA GLU A 345 11.50 -0.87 12.12
C GLU A 345 12.97 -0.43 12.30
N ILE A 346 13.45 -0.30 13.54
CA ILE A 346 14.87 -0.09 13.85
C ILE A 346 15.71 -1.24 13.28
N ILE A 347 15.30 -2.49 13.53
CA ILE A 347 16.00 -3.68 13.00
C ILE A 347 16.06 -3.62 11.47
N LEU A 348 14.97 -3.24 10.79
CA LEU A 348 14.96 -3.09 9.33
C LEU A 348 15.95 -2.01 8.87
N CYS A 349 15.95 -0.84 9.51
CA CYS A 349 16.91 0.24 9.24
C CYS A 349 18.36 -0.24 9.42
N LEU A 350 18.65 -1.00 10.47
CA LEU A 350 19.98 -1.59 10.70
C LEU A 350 20.34 -2.63 9.63
N ILE A 351 19.40 -3.47 9.17
CA ILE A 351 19.62 -4.42 8.07
C ILE A 351 19.94 -3.68 6.76
N ILE A 352 19.26 -2.57 6.49
CA ILE A 352 19.51 -1.71 5.33
C ILE A 352 20.92 -1.14 5.40
N LEU A 353 21.31 -0.55 6.53
CA LEU A 353 22.67 -0.01 6.73
C LEU A 353 23.74 -1.11 6.67
N LYS A 354 23.49 -2.30 7.22
CA LYS A 354 24.46 -3.41 7.14
C LYS A 354 24.70 -3.85 5.70
N GLN A 355 23.70 -3.77 4.82
CA GLN A 355 23.85 -4.12 3.41
C GLN A 355 24.74 -3.14 2.64
N THR A 356 24.81 -1.87 3.07
CA THR A 356 25.77 -0.91 2.48
C THR A 356 27.20 -1.26 2.87
N LEU A 357 27.41 -1.66 4.13
CA LEU A 357 28.72 -1.96 4.69
C LEU A 357 29.29 -3.32 4.24
N TYR A 358 28.45 -4.35 4.06
CA TYR A 358 28.91 -5.71 3.75
C TYR A 358 29.64 -5.80 2.38
N LYS A 359 29.32 -4.92 1.42
CA LYS A 359 30.03 -4.88 0.12
C LYS A 359 31.45 -4.31 0.21
N ASN A 360 31.76 -3.58 1.30
CA ASN A 360 33.10 -3.01 1.53
C ASN A 360 34.09 -4.01 2.16
N LYS A 361 33.64 -5.15 2.69
CA LYS A 361 34.48 -6.09 3.47
C LYS A 361 35.00 -7.33 2.72
N ILE A 362 34.63 -7.54 1.46
CA ILE A 362 35.16 -8.66 0.66
C ILE A 362 36.21 -8.08 -0.30
N ILE A 363 37.45 -8.07 0.17
CA ILE A 363 38.71 -8.03 -0.58
C ILE A 363 39.46 -9.29 -0.20
#